data_AF-A0A6N2C7U4-F1
#
_entry.id   AF-A0A6N2C7U4-F1
#
_cell.length_a   1.000
_cell.length_b   1.000
_cell.length_c   1.000
_cell.angle_alpha   90.00
_cell.angle_beta   90.00
_cell.angle_gamma   90.00
#
_symmetry.space_group_name_H-M   'P 1'
#
loop_
_entity.id
_entity.type
_entity.pdbx_description
1 polymer ?
#
loop_
_entity_poly.entity_id
_entity_poly.type
_entity_poly.pdbx_seq_one_letter_code
_entity_poly.pdbx_strand_id
1 'polypeptide(L)'
;MADGSKEGPTSPQAAVAANAQLFGVLSSLLQQVESLTNQEEVELRSKIQALGLEVTKVPSKSTQHLDETEIAKQMDKLSEKLDDVDRMISSAVAADPQVGSLLSSTADLWMPVITAGSEERRNLNASVEDDVEVKDKKFQ
;
A
#
# COMPACT_ATOMS: atom_id res chain seq x y z
N MET A 1 26.48 23.47 23.25
CA MET A 1 25.05 23.79 23.09
C MET A 1 24.62 23.27 21.73
N ALA A 2 23.61 22.37 21.72
CA ALA A 2 22.88 21.77 20.59
C ALA A 2 23.74 21.07 19.52
N ASP A 3 23.94 19.74 19.58
CA ASP A 3 22.99 18.69 19.17
C ASP A 3 22.07 19.08 18.01
N GLY A 4 22.38 18.52 16.85
CA GLY A 4 21.69 18.73 15.59
C GLY A 4 21.76 17.43 14.81
N SER A 5 21.13 16.39 15.35
CA SER A 5 20.88 15.13 14.66
C SER A 5 20.03 15.40 13.42
N LYS A 6 20.73 15.60 12.30
CA LYS A 6 20.15 15.76 10.97
C LYS A 6 19.70 14.39 10.52
N GLU A 7 18.46 14.01 10.86
CA GLU A 7 17.82 12.85 10.27
C GLU A 7 17.79 13.04 8.75
N GLY A 8 18.66 12.30 8.07
CA GLY A 8 18.70 12.23 6.61
C GLY A 8 17.45 11.54 6.08
N PRO A 9 17.08 11.77 4.81
CA PRO A 9 15.92 11.13 4.22
C PRO A 9 16.12 9.62 4.28
N THR A 10 15.13 8.90 4.80
CA THR A 10 15.09 7.44 4.75
C THR A 10 15.04 7.00 3.29
N SER A 11 16.23 6.83 2.72
CA SER A 11 16.44 6.45 1.33
C SER A 11 15.74 5.11 1.05
N PRO A 12 15.05 4.95 -0.10
CA PRO A 12 14.46 3.68 -0.54
C PRO A 12 15.45 2.50 -0.48
N GLN A 13 16.73 2.79 -0.67
CA GLN A 13 17.81 1.81 -0.62
C GLN A 13 18.05 1.22 0.78
N ALA A 14 17.78 1.97 1.85
CA ALA A 14 17.86 1.47 3.22
C ALA A 14 16.70 0.52 3.53
N ALA A 15 15.50 0.80 3.01
CA ALA A 15 14.34 -0.09 3.15
C ALA A 15 14.54 -1.41 2.39
N VAL A 16 15.08 -1.36 1.16
CA VAL A 16 15.44 -2.57 0.40
C VAL A 16 16.49 -3.39 1.15
N ALA A 17 17.53 -2.75 1.70
CA ALA A 17 18.54 -3.44 2.49
C ALA A 17 17.97 -4.04 3.80
N ALA A 18 17.06 -3.34 4.47
CA ALA A 18 16.40 -3.86 5.67
C ALA A 18 15.50 -5.05 5.36
N ASN A 19 14.74 -5.00 4.26
CA ASN A 19 13.89 -6.10 3.81
C ASN A 19 14.73 -7.32 3.43
N ALA A 20 15.82 -7.15 2.68
CA ALA A 20 16.72 -8.24 2.34
C ALA A 20 17.32 -8.93 3.58
N GLN A 21 17.69 -8.14 4.61
CA GLN A 21 18.17 -8.67 5.89
C GLN A 21 17.08 -9.47 6.62
N LEU A 22 15.85 -8.96 6.68
CA LEU A 22 14.72 -9.66 7.30
C LEU A 22 14.44 -11.00 6.63
N PHE A 23 14.36 -11.05 5.30
CA PHE A 23 14.11 -12.31 4.57
C PHE A 23 15.26 -13.31 4.72
N GLY A 24 16.51 -12.83 4.83
CA GLY A 24 17.65 -13.67 5.16
C GLY A 24 17.53 -14.33 6.54
N VAL A 25 17.09 -13.58 7.55
CA VAL A 25 16.85 -14.12 8.90
C VAL A 25 15.71 -15.15 8.89
N LEU A 26 14.59 -14.84 8.25
CA LEU A 26 13.44 -15.75 8.15
C LEU A 26 13.82 -17.07 7.46
N SER A 27 14.60 -17.02 6.38
CA SER A 27 15.10 -18.22 5.70
C SER A 27 16.04 -19.04 6.58
N SER A 28 16.88 -18.38 7.38
CA SER A 28 17.82 -19.06 8.27
C SER A 28 17.10 -19.75 9.43
N LEU A 29 16.09 -19.09 10.00
CA LEU A 29 15.24 -19.67 11.06
C LEU A 29 14.46 -20.88 10.54
N LEU A 30 13.88 -20.76 9.34
CA LEU A 30 13.18 -21.87 8.70
C LEU A 30 14.09 -23.09 8.51
N GLN A 31 15.29 -22.86 7.97
CA GLN A 31 16.26 -23.94 7.76
C GLN A 31 16.69 -24.60 9.09
N GLN A 32 16.78 -23.82 10.17
CA GLN A 32 17.05 -24.35 11.50
C GLN A 32 15.89 -25.21 12.02
N VAL A 33 14.63 -24.77 11.85
CA VAL A 33 13.45 -25.56 12.22
C VAL A 33 13.40 -26.88 11.45
N GLU A 34 13.57 -26.85 10.13
CA GLU A 34 13.58 -28.05 9.28
C GLU A 34 14.68 -29.05 9.70
N SER A 35 15.84 -28.54 10.14
CA SER A 35 16.93 -29.39 10.64
C SER A 35 16.62 -30.03 12.00
N LEU A 36 15.90 -29.31 12.88
CA LEU A 36 15.54 -29.79 14.21
C LEU A 36 14.37 -30.78 14.16
N THR A 37 13.43 -30.57 13.24
CA THR A 37 12.23 -31.40 13.06
C THR A 37 12.46 -32.55 12.08
N ASN A 38 13.52 -32.51 11.27
CA ASN A 38 13.74 -33.40 10.12
C ASN A 38 12.54 -33.45 9.15
N GLN A 39 11.76 -32.35 9.11
CA GLN A 39 10.58 -32.24 8.28
C GLN A 39 10.63 -30.92 7.51
N GLU A 40 10.41 -30.99 6.20
CA GLU A 40 10.32 -29.81 5.35
C GLU A 40 9.04 -29.03 5.65
N GLU A 41 9.15 -27.70 5.77
CA GLU A 41 8.02 -26.83 6.08
C GLU A 41 7.58 -26.03 4.86
N VAL A 42 6.94 -26.75 3.93
CA VAL A 42 6.50 -26.24 2.62
C VAL A 42 5.55 -25.03 2.73
N GLU A 43 4.71 -25.00 3.76
CA GLU A 43 3.77 -23.89 3.99
C GLU A 43 4.50 -22.60 4.40
N LEU A 44 5.45 -22.66 5.33
CA LEU A 44 6.22 -21.47 5.72
C LEU A 44 7.15 -21.00 4.61
N ARG A 45 7.73 -21.90 3.81
CA ARG A 45 8.45 -21.51 2.57
C ARG A 45 7.56 -20.66 1.67
N SER A 46 6.33 -21.12 1.45
CA SER A 46 5.35 -20.43 0.60
C SER A 46 4.95 -19.08 1.18
N LYS A 47 4.72 -18.99 2.49
CA LYS A 47 4.38 -17.74 3.18
C LYS A 47 5.52 -16.72 3.14
N ILE A 48 6.77 -17.15 3.39
CA ILE A 48 7.95 -16.28 3.30
C ILE A 48 8.13 -15.75 1.87
N GLN A 49 7.95 -16.61 0.85
CA GLN A 49 8.03 -16.19 -0.55
C GLN A 49 6.93 -15.19 -0.92
N ALA A 50 5.69 -15.44 -0.50
CA ALA A 50 4.56 -14.54 -0.75
C ALA A 50 4.78 -13.16 -0.11
N LEU A 51 5.25 -13.12 1.13
CA LEU A 51 5.61 -11.87 1.81
C LEU A 51 6.76 -11.15 1.10
N GLY A 52 7.76 -11.89 0.61
CA GLY A 52 8.86 -11.34 -0.19
C GLY A 52 8.36 -10.63 -1.45
N LEU A 53 7.42 -11.24 -2.16
CA LEU A 53 6.81 -10.64 -3.34
C LEU A 53 5.95 -9.43 -2.99
N GLU A 54 5.17 -9.48 -1.91
CA GLU A 54 4.32 -8.35 -1.48
C GLU A 54 5.15 -7.12 -1.12
N VAL A 55 6.27 -7.30 -0.41
CA VAL A 55 7.18 -6.20 -0.03
C VAL A 55 7.81 -5.51 -1.25
N THR A 56 7.95 -6.22 -2.38
CA THR A 56 8.45 -5.61 -3.63
C THR A 56 7.40 -4.81 -4.40
N LYS A 57 6.11 -4.94 -4.06
CA LYS A 57 5.02 -4.20 -4.73
C LYS A 57 4.91 -2.76 -4.30
N VAL A 58 5.70 -2.32 -3.32
CA VAL A 58 5.76 -0.90 -2.94
C VAL A 58 6.40 -0.12 -4.09
N PRO A 59 5.68 0.82 -4.74
CA PRO A 59 6.26 1.64 -5.77
C PRO A 59 7.48 2.35 -5.19
N SER A 60 8.65 2.15 -5.80
CA SER A 60 9.81 2.97 -5.50
C SER A 60 9.37 4.40 -5.79
N LYS A 61 9.35 5.26 -4.76
CA LYS A 61 8.95 6.67 -4.88
C LYS A 61 9.55 7.22 -6.16
N SER A 62 8.73 7.87 -7.00
CA SER A 62 9.21 8.54 -8.21
C SER A 62 10.22 9.60 -7.78
N THR A 63 11.50 9.24 -7.80
CA THR A 63 12.62 10.15 -7.54
C THR A 63 13.00 10.93 -8.79
N GLN A 64 12.22 10.78 -9.87
CA GLN A 64 12.43 11.57 -11.08
C GLN A 64 11.95 12.98 -10.78
N HIS A 65 12.91 13.87 -10.53
CA HIS A 65 12.68 15.31 -10.54
C HIS A 65 12.28 15.69 -11.97
N LEU A 66 10.98 15.73 -12.21
CA LEU A 66 10.43 16.13 -13.50
C LEU A 66 10.67 17.63 -13.67
N ASP A 67 11.20 18.00 -14.83
CA ASP A 67 11.27 19.41 -15.22
C ASP A 67 9.84 19.97 -15.43
N GLU A 68 9.67 21.29 -15.32
CA GLU A 68 8.36 21.95 -15.47
C GLU A 68 7.67 21.58 -16.79
N THR A 69 8.47 21.42 -17.86
CA THR A 69 8.00 21.02 -19.19
C THR A 69 7.49 19.58 -19.23
N GLU A 70 8.12 18.68 -18.48
CA GLU A 70 7.68 17.28 -18.34
C GLU A 70 6.45 17.18 -17.46
N ILE A 71 6.35 17.99 -16.40
CA ILE A 71 5.16 18.09 -15.56
C ILE A 71 3.97 18.50 -16.41
N ALA A 72 4.10 19.55 -17.23
CA ALA A 72 3.03 19.99 -18.14
C ALA A 72 2.60 18.86 -19.08
N LYS A 73 3.55 18.15 -19.70
CA LYS A 73 3.24 17.00 -20.57
C LYS A 73 2.53 15.86 -19.84
N GLN A 74 2.89 15.59 -18.58
CA GLN A 74 2.19 14.60 -17.77
C GLN A 74 0.78 15.08 -17.40
N MET A 75 0.60 16.38 -17.12
CA MET A 75 -0.73 16.95 -16.89
C MET A 75 -1.60 16.85 -18.14
N ASP A 76 -1.08 17.17 -19.33
CA ASP A 76 -1.81 17.01 -20.60
C ASP A 76 -2.24 15.56 -20.82
N LYS A 77 -1.33 14.62 -20.59
CA LYS A 77 -1.62 13.17 -20.68
C LYS A 77 -2.66 12.71 -19.67
N LEU A 78 -2.62 13.25 -18.44
CA LEU A 78 -3.63 12.96 -17.43
C LEU A 78 -4.99 13.53 -17.83
N SER A 79 -5.02 14.74 -18.41
CA SER A 79 -6.24 15.34 -18.93
C SER A 79 -6.88 14.48 -20.01
N GLU A 80 -6.10 14.02 -21.00
CA GLU A 80 -6.60 13.13 -22.07
C GLU A 80 -7.18 11.82 -21.50
N LYS A 81 -6.55 11.26 -20.46
CA LYS A 81 -7.06 10.07 -19.78
C LYS A 81 -8.35 10.32 -19.02
N LEU A 82 -8.50 11.50 -18.40
CA LEU A 82 -9.74 11.88 -17.72
C LEU A 82 -10.88 12.03 -18.72
N ASP A 83 -10.62 12.61 -19.89
CA ASP A 83 -11.62 12.72 -20.96
C ASP A 83 -12.07 11.34 -21.47
N ASP A 84 -11.14 10.38 -21.61
CA ASP A 84 -11.48 9.01 -22.00
C ASP A 84 -12.33 8.28 -20.94
N VAL A 85 -11.97 8.44 -19.66
CA VAL A 85 -12.74 7.88 -18.54
C VAL A 85 -14.14 8.49 -18.48
N ASP A 86 -14.27 9.81 -18.64
CA ASP A 86 -15.58 10.49 -18.66
C ASP A 86 -16.48 9.97 -19.79
N ARG A 87 -15.90 9.77 -20.98
CA ARG A 87 -16.60 9.15 -22.12
C ARG A 87 -17.04 7.73 -21.80
N MET A 88 -16.18 6.92 -21.19
CA MET A 88 -16.51 5.55 -20.78
C MET A 88 -17.64 5.52 -19.75
N ILE A 89 -17.58 6.38 -18.74
CA ILE A 89 -18.61 6.50 -17.70
C ILE A 89 -19.93 6.93 -18.34
N SER A 90 -19.91 7.97 -19.18
CA SER A 90 -21.10 8.44 -19.89
C SER A 90 -21.74 7.33 -20.73
N SER A 91 -20.93 6.54 -21.45
CA SER A 91 -21.42 5.38 -22.21
C SER A 91 -22.00 4.29 -21.31
N ALA A 92 -21.38 4.01 -20.17
CA ALA A 92 -21.84 2.97 -19.24
C ALA A 92 -23.13 3.39 -18.53
N VAL A 93 -23.24 4.65 -18.11
CA VAL A 93 -24.44 5.21 -17.47
C VAL A 93 -25.60 5.31 -18.46
N ALA A 94 -25.33 5.62 -19.74
CA ALA A 94 -26.34 5.63 -20.78
C ALA A 94 -26.88 4.21 -21.08
N ALA A 95 -26.02 3.19 -20.98
CA ALA A 95 -26.41 1.80 -21.16
C ALA A 95 -27.15 1.22 -19.95
N ASP A 96 -26.75 1.60 -18.74
CA ASP A 96 -27.40 1.20 -17.48
C ASP A 96 -27.35 2.35 -16.44
N PRO A 97 -28.50 2.96 -16.12
CA PRO A 97 -28.58 4.02 -15.10
C PRO A 97 -28.14 3.60 -13.70
N GLN A 98 -28.18 2.30 -13.35
CA GLN A 98 -27.74 1.81 -12.03
C GLN A 98 -26.21 1.92 -11.86
N VAL A 99 -25.45 1.96 -12.96
CA VAL A 99 -24.00 2.17 -12.91
C VAL A 99 -23.67 3.53 -12.28
N GLY A 100 -24.48 4.56 -12.56
CA GLY A 100 -24.26 5.90 -12.00
C GLY A 100 -24.40 5.93 -10.48
N SER A 101 -25.45 5.30 -9.94
CA SER A 101 -25.65 5.23 -8.49
C SER A 101 -24.60 4.38 -7.78
N LEU A 102 -24.15 3.30 -8.42
CA LEU A 102 -23.06 2.46 -7.90
C LEU A 102 -21.72 3.21 -7.90
N LEU A 103 -21.37 3.91 -8.98
CA LEU A 103 -20.15 4.72 -9.06
C LEU A 103 -20.18 5.86 -8.03
N SER A 104 -21.34 6.50 -7.83
CA SER A 104 -21.52 7.53 -6.81
C SER A 104 -21.28 6.97 -5.40
N SER A 105 -21.93 5.86 -5.05
CA SER A 105 -21.76 5.20 -3.74
C SER A 105 -20.31 4.73 -3.53
N THR A 106 -19.67 4.25 -4.60
CA THR A 106 -18.26 3.84 -4.56
C THR A 106 -17.34 5.06 -4.38
N ALA A 107 -17.66 6.20 -4.99
CA ALA A 107 -16.91 7.44 -4.83
C ALA A 107 -16.95 7.93 -3.37
N ASP A 108 -18.08 7.83 -2.68
CA ASP A 108 -18.19 8.20 -1.27
C ASP A 108 -17.22 7.40 -0.36
N LEU A 109 -16.95 6.14 -0.71
CA LEU A 109 -16.00 5.29 0.02
C LEU A 109 -14.53 5.59 -0.33
N TRP A 110 -14.24 5.84 -1.60
CA TRP A 110 -12.86 5.95 -2.08
C TRP A 110 -12.32 7.38 -2.14
N MET A 111 -13.16 8.40 -2.29
CA MET A 111 -12.73 9.79 -2.31
C MET A 111 -11.89 10.16 -1.07
N PRO A 112 -12.33 9.85 0.17
CA PRO A 112 -11.53 10.13 1.36
C PRO A 112 -10.15 9.46 1.33
N VAL A 113 -10.05 8.24 0.79
CA VAL A 113 -8.80 7.48 0.70
C VAL A 113 -7.88 8.04 -0.38
N ILE A 114 -8.44 8.43 -1.52
CA ILE A 114 -7.69 8.90 -2.68
C ILE A 114 -7.18 10.32 -2.42
N THR A 115 -7.99 11.20 -1.82
CA THR A 115 -7.60 12.59 -1.54
C THR A 115 -6.83 12.76 -0.24
N ALA A 116 -6.81 11.76 0.64
CA ALA A 116 -6.05 11.83 1.89
C ALA A 116 -4.56 12.13 1.65
N GLY A 117 -4.06 13.12 2.39
CA GLY A 117 -2.63 13.42 2.50
C GLY A 117 -1.87 12.31 3.23
N SER A 118 -0.54 12.42 3.31
CA SER A 118 0.30 11.37 3.92
C SER A 118 -0.01 11.12 5.40
N GLU A 119 -0.33 12.15 6.18
CA GLU A 119 -0.68 12.00 7.60
C GLU A 119 -2.09 11.41 7.79
N GLU A 120 -3.07 11.84 7.00
CA GLU A 120 -4.43 11.28 7.03
C GLU A 120 -4.42 9.78 6.67
N ARG A 121 -3.62 9.38 5.67
CA ARG A 121 -3.44 7.96 5.30
C ARG A 121 -2.83 7.11 6.41
N ARG A 122 -1.97 7.67 7.26
CA ARG A 122 -1.43 6.96 8.43
C ARG A 122 -2.51 6.71 9.48
N ASN A 123 -3.39 7.69 9.70
CA ASN A 123 -4.51 7.55 10.63
C ASN A 123 -5.59 6.57 10.13
N LEU A 124 -5.78 6.42 8.82
CA LEU A 124 -6.70 5.42 8.26
C LEU A 124 -6.28 3.98 8.59
N ASN A 125 -4.97 3.70 8.69
CA ASN A 125 -4.45 2.38 9.06
C ASN A 125 -4.44 2.15 10.58
N ALA A 126 -4.32 3.20 11.39
CA ALA A 126 -4.28 3.09 12.85
C ALA A 126 -5.64 2.71 13.45
N SER A 127 -6.75 3.02 12.77
CA SER A 127 -8.10 2.78 13.29
C SER A 127 -8.55 1.31 13.22
N VAL A 128 -7.80 0.41 12.56
CA VAL A 128 -8.19 -1.02 12.43
C VAL A 128 -7.97 -1.82 13.73
N GLU A 129 -7.11 -1.36 14.65
CA GLU A 129 -6.78 -2.09 15.87
C GLU A 129 -7.76 -1.86 17.04
N ASP A 130 -8.60 -0.81 17.00
CA ASP A 130 -9.43 -0.40 18.15
C ASP A 130 -10.89 -0.92 18.11
N ASP A 131 -11.34 -1.61 17.06
CA ASP A 131 -12.73 -2.11 16.94
C ASP A 131 -12.92 -3.56 17.43
N VAL A 132 -11.90 -4.13 18.09
CA VAL A 132 -11.97 -5.48 18.72
C VAL A 132 -12.09 -5.35 20.25
N GLU A 133 -12.90 -4.42 20.75
CA GLU A 133 -13.29 -4.43 22.17
C GLU A 133 -14.49 -5.37 22.37
N VAL A 134 -14.16 -6.64 22.67
CA VAL A 134 -15.10 -7.70 23.06
C VAL A 134 -15.94 -7.22 24.25
N LYS A 135 -17.24 -6.94 24.01
CA LYS A 135 -18.24 -6.72 25.05
C LYS A 135 -18.61 -8.03 25.75
N ASP A 136 -17.70 -8.57 26.56
CA ASP A 136 -18.04 -9.56 27.58
C ASP A 136 -18.49 -8.85 28.86
N LYS A 137 -19.73 -8.37 28.87
CA LYS A 137 -20.41 -7.99 30.12
C LYS A 137 -20.99 -9.24 30.77
N LYS A 138 -20.16 -9.84 31.63
CA LYS A 138 -20.54 -10.79 32.68
C LYS A 138 -21.64 -10.17 33.56
N PHE A 139 -22.85 -10.72 33.52
CA PHE A 139 -23.85 -10.50 34.56
C PHE A 139 -23.77 -11.67 35.55
N GLN A 140 -23.46 -11.33 36.80
CA GLN A 140 -23.76 -12.15 37.98
C GLN A 140 -25.25 -12.07 38.29
#